data_AF-A0A535C0V8-F1
#
_entry.id   AF-A0A535C0V8-F1
#
_cell.length_a   1.000
_cell.length_b   1.000
_cell.length_c   1.000
_cell.angle_alpha   90.00
_cell.angle_beta   90.00
_cell.angle_gamma   90.00
#
_symmetry.space_group_name_H-M   'P 1'
#
loop_
_entity.id
_entity.type
_entity.pdbx_description
1 polymer ?
#
loop_
_entity_poly.entity_id
_entity_poly.type
_entity_poly.pdbx_seq_one_letter_code
_entity_poly.pdbx_strand_id
1 'polypeptide(L)'
;MRPYQVGTAAAIVLIAAVAMFDSRRVLDPAPGTAPGDVGSAWYPFWAAAVVAFGAAVAGYQAFTRPQPKEGVFAGAGSVAAVAKLVIPMLLYAVSFAWLGFYLATGVYMGFFAAYIGRYKPWWSLASAVLTPLAIYLLFEVGFRLILPRSIFYPGIPF
;
A
#
# COMPACT_ATOMS: atom_id res chain seq x y z
N MET A 1 6.99 -23.68 13.74
CA MET A 1 5.88 -22.69 13.74
C MET A 1 6.34 -21.43 14.45
N ARG A 2 6.00 -20.25 13.94
CA ARG A 2 6.34 -18.95 14.56
C ARG A 2 5.08 -18.38 15.25
N PRO A 3 4.79 -18.74 16.52
CA PRO A 3 3.49 -18.48 17.14
C PRO A 3 3.12 -16.99 17.15
N TYR A 4 4.09 -16.11 17.41
CA TYR A 4 3.87 -14.67 17.39
C TYR A 4 3.52 -14.13 16.00
N GLN A 5 4.17 -14.63 14.94
CA GLN A 5 3.88 -14.18 13.57
C GLN A 5 2.51 -14.68 13.09
N VAL A 6 2.14 -15.91 13.47
CA VAL A 6 0.81 -16.46 13.20
C VAL A 6 -0.26 -15.68 13.97
N GLY A 7 -0.01 -15.34 15.24
CA GLY A 7 -0.90 -14.51 16.04
C GLY A 7 -1.10 -13.11 15.47
N THR A 8 -0.03 -12.42 15.06
CA THR A 8 -0.11 -11.11 14.40
C THR A 8 -0.85 -11.20 13.06
N ALA A 9 -0.55 -12.21 12.24
CA ALA A 9 -1.26 -12.42 10.97
C ALA A 9 -2.76 -12.63 11.20
N ALA A 10 -3.14 -13.46 12.18
CA ALA A 10 -4.53 -13.69 12.54
C ALA A 10 -5.23 -12.40 13.01
N ALA A 11 -4.55 -11.59 13.84
CA ALA A 11 -5.08 -10.29 14.27
C ALA A 11 -5.32 -9.34 13.09
N ILE A 12 -4.38 -9.26 12.14
CA ILE A 12 -4.53 -8.42 10.93
C ILE A 12 -5.69 -8.92 10.06
N VAL A 13 -5.83 -10.24 9.88
CA VAL A 13 -6.96 -10.83 9.13
C VAL A 13 -8.28 -10.49 9.81
N LEU A 14 -8.36 -10.56 11.15
CA LEU A 14 -9.57 -10.19 11.89
C LEU A 14 -9.93 -8.71 11.70
N ILE A 15 -8.96 -7.81 11.82
CA ILE A 15 -9.18 -6.37 11.59
C ILE A 15 -9.66 -6.12 10.16
N ALA A 16 -9.03 -6.76 9.17
CA ALA A 16 -9.44 -6.65 7.78
C ALA A 16 -10.85 -7.21 7.56
N ALA A 17 -11.21 -8.32 8.20
CA ALA A 17 -12.55 -8.89 8.13
C ALA A 17 -13.61 -7.95 8.71
N VAL A 18 -13.31 -7.25 9.82
CA VAL A 18 -14.20 -6.21 10.38
C VAL A 18 -14.38 -5.06 9.38
N ALA A 19 -13.29 -4.58 8.77
CA ALA A 19 -13.37 -3.52 7.76
C ALA A 19 -14.18 -3.95 6.51
N MET A 20 -14.02 -5.20 6.07
CA MET A 20 -14.85 -5.78 4.99
C MET A 20 -16.32 -5.88 5.40
N PHE A 21 -16.61 -6.26 6.64
CA PHE A 21 -17.97 -6.35 7.13
C PHE A 21 -18.66 -4.98 7.19
N ASP A 22 -17.94 -3.95 7.64
CA ASP A 22 -18.44 -2.57 7.64
C ASP A 22 -18.69 -2.05 6.21
N SER A 23 -17.81 -2.43 5.28
CA SER A 23 -17.88 -2.03 3.87
C SER A 23 -18.69 -2.99 2.99
N ARG A 24 -19.48 -3.89 3.58
CA ARG A 24 -20.23 -4.93 2.83
C ARG A 24 -21.26 -4.39 1.85
N ARG A 25 -21.64 -3.11 1.95
CA ARG A 25 -22.57 -2.42 1.04
C ARG A 25 -22.13 -2.49 -0.43
N VAL A 26 -20.86 -2.75 -0.70
CA VAL A 26 -20.39 -3.00 -2.08
C VAL A 26 -21.04 -4.24 -2.73
N LEU A 27 -21.52 -5.19 -1.92
CA LEU A 27 -22.15 -6.43 -2.40
C LEU A 27 -23.65 -6.25 -2.73
N ASP A 28 -24.23 -5.09 -2.41
CA ASP A 28 -25.63 -4.81 -2.71
C ASP A 28 -25.84 -4.63 -4.24
N PRO A 29 -27.02 -4.95 -4.80
CA PRO A 29 -27.27 -4.85 -6.24
C PRO A 29 -27.15 -3.44 -6.82
N ALA A 30 -27.25 -2.40 -5.97
CA ALA A 30 -27.11 -1.00 -6.32
C ALA A 30 -26.20 -0.29 -5.30
N PRO A 31 -24.87 -0.48 -5.39
CA PRO A 31 -23.94 0.04 -4.39
C PRO A 31 -23.67 1.56 -4.53
N GLY A 32 -23.96 2.12 -5.72
CA GLY A 32 -23.74 3.53 -6.06
C GLY A 32 -24.99 4.40 -6.01
N THR A 33 -24.79 5.70 -5.90
CA THR A 33 -25.86 6.71 -5.87
C THR A 33 -26.16 7.32 -7.24
N ALA A 34 -25.33 7.03 -8.24
CA ALA A 34 -25.42 7.55 -9.60
C ALA A 34 -25.12 6.48 -10.66
N PRO A 35 -25.55 6.65 -11.92
CA PRO A 35 -25.22 5.73 -13.01
C PRO A 35 -23.69 5.62 -13.21
N GLY A 36 -23.17 4.40 -13.08
CA GLY A 36 -21.73 4.11 -13.19
C GLY A 36 -20.92 4.34 -11.91
N ASP A 37 -21.57 4.72 -10.81
CA ASP A 37 -20.93 4.82 -9.49
C ASP A 37 -20.78 3.43 -8.86
N VAL A 38 -19.56 3.12 -8.41
CA VAL A 38 -19.23 1.86 -7.72
C VAL A 38 -19.56 1.88 -6.23
N GLY A 39 -19.94 3.05 -5.69
CA GLY A 39 -20.25 3.25 -4.29
C GLY A 39 -19.01 3.50 -3.43
N SER A 40 -19.16 4.31 -2.38
CA SER A 40 -18.07 4.68 -1.47
C SER A 40 -17.49 3.48 -0.68
N ALA A 41 -18.27 2.40 -0.56
CA ALA A 41 -17.86 1.17 0.11
C ALA A 41 -16.93 0.28 -0.75
N TRP A 42 -16.81 0.55 -2.06
CA TRP A 42 -15.98 -0.25 -2.96
C TRP A 42 -14.52 -0.26 -2.54
N TYR A 43 -13.93 0.92 -2.37
CA TYR A 43 -12.51 1.06 -2.05
C TYR A 43 -12.12 0.41 -0.72
N PRO A 44 -12.79 0.71 0.42
CA PRO A 44 -12.41 0.12 1.69
C PRO A 44 -12.61 -1.39 1.73
N PHE A 45 -13.64 -1.94 1.06
CA PHE A 45 -13.85 -3.38 1.00
C PHE A 45 -12.71 -4.11 0.31
N TRP A 46 -12.33 -3.68 -0.90
CA TRP A 46 -11.28 -4.34 -1.68
C TRP A 46 -9.89 -4.09 -1.11
N ALA A 47 -9.62 -2.91 -0.56
CA ALA A 47 -8.38 -2.64 0.17
C ALA A 47 -8.24 -3.59 1.37
N ALA A 48 -9.30 -3.76 2.16
CA ALA A 48 -9.31 -4.69 3.28
C ALA A 48 -9.14 -6.15 2.81
N ALA A 49 -9.77 -6.54 1.70
CA ALA A 49 -9.62 -7.89 1.13
C ALA A 49 -8.17 -8.21 0.73
N VAL A 50 -7.47 -7.27 0.08
CA VAL A 50 -6.06 -7.43 -0.28
C VAL A 50 -5.17 -7.55 0.95
N VAL A 51 -5.43 -6.74 1.99
CA VAL A 51 -4.71 -6.82 3.27
C VAL A 51 -4.96 -8.18 3.95
N ALA A 52 -6.20 -8.64 4.00
CA ALA A 52 -6.57 -9.94 4.56
C ALA A 52 -5.86 -11.08 3.82
N PHE A 53 -5.86 -11.05 2.49
CA PHE A 53 -5.19 -12.04 1.66
C PHE A 53 -3.67 -12.07 1.92
N GLY A 54 -3.02 -10.91 1.91
CA GLY A 54 -1.58 -10.80 2.20
C GLY A 54 -1.22 -11.32 3.59
N ALA A 55 -2.03 -10.98 4.60
CA ALA A 55 -1.84 -11.46 5.97
C ALA A 55 -2.06 -12.97 6.10
N ALA A 56 -3.07 -13.53 5.43
CA ALA A 56 -3.32 -14.97 5.40
C ALA A 56 -2.16 -15.74 4.77
N VAL A 57 -1.64 -15.25 3.63
CA VAL A 57 -0.47 -15.83 2.96
C VAL A 57 0.78 -15.74 3.85
N ALA A 58 0.99 -14.61 4.52
CA ALA A 58 2.11 -14.45 5.46
C ALA A 58 1.98 -15.40 6.67
N GLY A 59 0.78 -15.55 7.22
CA GLY A 59 0.47 -16.48 8.31
C GLY A 59 0.71 -17.93 7.90
N TYR A 60 0.27 -18.32 6.70
CA TYR A 60 0.51 -19.64 6.13
C TYR A 60 2.02 -19.91 5.95
N GLN A 61 2.78 -18.95 5.44
CA GLN A 61 4.24 -19.07 5.33
C GLN A 61 4.91 -19.18 6.70
N ALA A 62 4.45 -18.44 7.71
CA ALA A 62 4.97 -18.48 9.07
C ALA A 62 4.65 -19.81 9.79
N PHE A 63 3.56 -20.46 9.39
CA PHE A 63 3.15 -21.77 9.89
C PHE A 63 3.98 -22.90 9.26
N THR A 64 4.16 -22.87 7.94
CA THR A 64 4.77 -23.95 7.15
C THR A 64 6.30 -23.90 7.07
N ARG A 65 6.93 -22.71 7.14
CA ARG A 65 8.38 -22.58 6.96
C ARG A 65 9.16 -22.82 8.27
N PRO A 66 10.26 -23.59 8.25
CA PRO A 66 11.12 -23.78 9.41
C PRO A 66 11.73 -22.48 9.91
N GLN A 67 12.05 -22.43 11.21
CA GLN A 67 12.64 -21.25 11.84
C GLN A 67 14.13 -21.16 11.47
N PRO A 68 14.61 -20.05 10.85
CA PRO A 68 16.04 -19.78 10.80
C PRO A 68 16.56 -19.57 12.23
N LYS A 69 17.77 -20.04 12.53
CA LYS A 69 18.37 -19.97 13.88
C LYS A 69 18.53 -18.53 14.41
N GLU A 70 18.49 -17.53 13.54
CA GLU A 70 18.56 -16.11 13.91
C GLU A 70 17.16 -15.56 14.20
N GLY A 71 16.98 -14.99 15.40
CA GLY A 71 15.76 -14.28 15.76
C GLY A 71 15.56 -13.01 14.92
N VAL A 72 14.30 -12.63 14.67
CA VAL A 72 13.91 -11.48 13.84
C VAL A 72 14.50 -10.15 14.33
N PHE A 73 14.90 -10.06 15.60
CA PHE A 73 15.59 -8.90 16.21
C PHE A 73 16.88 -9.30 16.94
N ALA A 74 17.51 -10.41 16.55
CA ALA A 74 18.69 -10.93 17.25
C ALA A 74 19.95 -10.04 17.09
N GLY A 75 19.93 -9.03 16.21
CA GLY A 75 21.06 -8.11 16.04
C GLY A 75 20.71 -6.78 15.38
N ALA A 76 21.63 -5.82 15.46
CA ALA A 76 21.51 -4.48 14.88
C ALA A 76 21.22 -4.49 13.37
N GLY A 77 21.60 -5.55 12.66
CA GLY A 77 21.30 -5.74 11.23
C GLY A 77 19.81 -5.82 10.92
N SER A 78 19.02 -6.48 11.77
CA SER A 78 17.56 -6.59 11.57
C SER A 78 16.86 -5.25 11.84
N VAL A 79 17.29 -4.51 12.85
CA VAL A 79 16.78 -3.17 13.14
C VAL A 79 17.10 -2.22 11.99
N ALA A 80 18.33 -2.28 11.45
CA ALA A 80 18.72 -1.50 10.28
C ALA A 80 17.90 -1.87 9.03
N ALA A 81 17.53 -3.15 8.85
CA ALA A 81 16.67 -3.58 7.75
C ALA A 81 15.26 -2.98 7.85
N VAL A 82 14.67 -2.95 9.05
CA VAL A 82 13.37 -2.31 9.29
C VAL A 82 13.47 -0.80 9.08
N ALA A 83 14.51 -0.15 9.61
CA ALA A 83 14.74 1.28 9.44
C ALA A 83 14.90 1.67 7.95
N LYS A 84 15.57 0.84 7.14
CA LYS A 84 15.69 1.04 5.69
C LYS A 84 14.36 1.02 4.95
N LEU A 85 13.31 0.42 5.51
CA LEU A 85 11.97 0.45 4.95
C LEU A 85 11.14 1.60 5.51
N VAL A 86 11.15 1.77 6.84
CA VAL A 86 10.30 2.74 7.55
C VAL A 86 10.73 4.18 7.27
N ILE A 87 12.03 4.46 7.25
CA ILE A 87 12.54 5.83 7.06
C ILE A 87 12.13 6.38 5.68
N PRO A 88 12.39 5.69 4.55
CA PRO A 88 11.93 6.17 3.24
C PRO A 88 10.42 6.34 3.16
N MET A 89 9.65 5.47 3.82
CA MET A 89 8.19 5.54 3.83
C MET A 89 7.66 6.77 4.59
N LEU A 90 8.29 7.13 5.71
CA LEU A 90 7.97 8.37 6.43
C LEU A 90 8.35 9.61 5.63
N LEU A 91 9.54 9.62 5.03
CA LEU A 91 9.97 10.72 4.15
C LEU A 91 9.03 10.90 2.96
N TYR A 92 8.56 9.80 2.39
CA TYR A 92 7.56 9.79 1.34
C TYR A 92 6.25 10.46 1.80
N ALA A 93 5.71 10.06 2.96
CA ALA A 93 4.48 10.66 3.49
C ALA A 93 4.62 12.17 3.77
N VAL A 94 5.74 12.60 4.35
CA VAL A 94 6.00 14.02 4.62
C VAL A 94 6.15 14.82 3.32
N SER A 95 6.70 14.21 2.27
CA SER A 95 6.92 14.88 0.99
C SER A 95 5.62 15.27 0.25
N PHE A 96 4.47 14.71 0.63
CA PHE A 96 3.18 15.05 0.03
C PHE A 96 2.83 16.53 0.14
N ALA A 97 3.21 17.17 1.24
CA ALA A 97 2.93 18.59 1.48
C ALA A 97 3.55 19.51 0.42
N TRP A 98 4.66 19.11 -0.21
CA TRP A 98 5.36 19.91 -1.21
C TRP A 98 5.23 19.33 -2.61
N LEU A 99 5.54 18.04 -2.76
CA LEU A 99 5.59 17.37 -4.06
C LEU A 99 4.21 16.90 -4.53
N GLY A 100 3.20 16.85 -3.65
CA GLY A 100 1.94 16.17 -3.92
C GLY A 100 2.10 14.65 -4.03
N PHE A 101 0.99 13.93 -4.06
CA PHE A 101 0.97 12.47 -4.03
C PHE A 101 1.65 11.84 -5.26
N TYR A 102 1.34 12.33 -6.46
CA TYR A 102 1.81 11.72 -7.71
C TYR A 102 3.33 11.83 -7.91
N LEU A 103 3.89 13.03 -7.73
CA LEU A 103 5.33 13.26 -7.93
C LEU A 103 6.12 12.58 -6.81
N ALA A 104 5.64 12.65 -5.57
CA ALA A 104 6.22 11.88 -4.46
C ALA A 104 6.23 10.38 -4.79
N THR A 105 5.14 9.84 -5.36
CA THR A 105 5.04 8.40 -5.68
C THR A 105 6.06 8.02 -6.73
N GLY A 106 6.21 8.83 -7.78
CA GLY A 106 7.20 8.58 -8.84
C GLY A 106 8.63 8.61 -8.32
N VAL A 107 8.98 9.61 -7.51
CA VAL A 107 10.30 9.71 -6.86
C VAL A 107 10.54 8.52 -5.93
N TYR A 108 9.56 8.17 -5.10
CA TYR A 108 9.65 7.06 -4.16
C TYR A 108 9.83 5.72 -4.88
N MET A 109 9.02 5.42 -5.89
CA MET A 109 9.12 4.17 -6.66
C MET A 109 10.42 4.10 -7.45
N GLY A 110 10.84 5.18 -8.10
CA GLY A 110 12.12 5.26 -8.78
C GLY A 110 13.30 5.04 -7.83
N PHE A 111 13.29 5.69 -6.66
CA PHE A 111 14.30 5.49 -5.62
C PHE A 111 14.33 4.04 -5.14
N PHE A 112 13.17 3.44 -4.86
CA PHE A 112 13.07 2.07 -4.38
C PHE A 112 13.57 1.06 -5.42
N ALA A 113 13.18 1.25 -6.69
CA ALA A 113 13.59 0.39 -7.78
C ALA A 113 15.11 0.47 -8.06
N ALA A 114 15.69 1.67 -8.02
CA ALA A 114 17.12 1.86 -8.23
C ALA A 114 17.97 1.39 -7.04
N TYR A 115 17.62 1.80 -5.82
CA TYR A 115 18.49 1.65 -4.66
C TYR A 115 18.28 0.32 -3.92
N ILE A 116 17.03 -0.09 -3.74
CA ILE A 116 16.68 -1.30 -2.98
C ILE A 116 16.51 -2.50 -3.91
N GLY A 117 15.79 -2.31 -5.02
CA GLY A 117 15.55 -3.36 -6.03
C GLY A 117 16.75 -3.63 -6.93
N ARG A 118 17.71 -2.70 -7.03
CA ARG A 118 18.86 -2.75 -7.96
C ARG A 118 18.45 -3.10 -9.39
N TYR A 119 17.30 -2.62 -9.82
CA TYR A 119 16.81 -2.87 -11.17
C TYR A 119 17.62 -2.09 -12.21
N LYS A 120 17.58 -2.53 -13.47
CA LYS A 120 18.16 -1.77 -14.58
C LYS A 120 17.52 -0.37 -14.62
N PRO A 121 18.27 0.68 -15.00
CA PRO A 121 17.78 2.06 -14.98
C PRO A 121 16.48 2.25 -15.79
N TRP A 122 16.30 1.50 -16.87
CA TRP A 122 15.06 1.51 -17.64
C TRP A 122 13.83 1.02 -16.86
N TRP A 123 13.96 -0.05 -16.08
CA TRP A 123 12.89 -0.55 -15.21
C TRP A 123 12.62 0.38 -14.03
N SER A 124 13.66 1.02 -13.52
CA SER A 124 13.52 2.07 -12.50
C SER A 124 12.72 3.26 -13.03
N LEU A 125 13.05 3.75 -14.22
CA LEU A 125 12.32 4.84 -14.86
C LEU A 125 10.88 4.44 -15.19
N ALA A 126 10.68 3.21 -15.68
CA ALA A 126 9.35 2.68 -15.93
C ALA A 126 8.50 2.65 -14.65
N SER A 127 9.04 2.18 -13.51
CA SER A 127 8.30 2.20 -12.24
C SER A 127 7.99 3.62 -11.75
N ALA A 128 8.92 4.56 -11.93
CA ALA A 128 8.76 5.95 -11.52
C ALA A 128 7.64 6.67 -12.29
N VAL A 129 7.33 6.24 -13.52
CA VAL A 129 6.30 6.86 -14.36
C VAL A 129 5.02 6.04 -14.38
N LEU A 130 5.12 4.73 -14.60
CA LEU A 130 3.98 3.85 -14.80
C LEU A 130 3.15 3.69 -13.52
N THR A 131 3.79 3.65 -12.35
CA THR A 131 3.07 3.54 -11.07
C THR A 131 2.21 4.76 -10.75
N PRO A 132 2.73 6.01 -10.74
CA PRO A 132 1.87 7.17 -10.51
C PRO A 132 0.84 7.36 -11.63
N LEU A 133 1.17 7.00 -12.88
CA LEU A 133 0.21 7.03 -13.99
C LEU A 133 -0.95 6.04 -13.77
N ALA A 134 -0.66 4.81 -13.37
CA ALA A 134 -1.69 3.82 -13.06
C ALA A 134 -2.59 4.27 -11.90
N ILE A 135 -2.02 4.89 -10.87
CA ILE A 135 -2.78 5.48 -9.76
C ILE A 135 -3.66 6.62 -10.28
N TYR A 136 -3.15 7.53 -11.09
CA TYR A 136 -3.94 8.61 -11.69
C TYR A 136 -5.15 8.07 -12.48
N LEU A 137 -4.91 7.07 -13.34
CA LEU A 137 -5.98 6.45 -14.13
C LEU A 137 -7.01 5.74 -13.24
N LEU A 138 -6.56 5.03 -12.21
CA LEU A 138 -7.48 4.30 -11.33
C LEU A 138 -8.29 5.23 -10.43
N PHE A 139 -7.64 6.19 -9.77
CA PHE A 139 -8.26 7.03 -8.75
C PHE A 139 -8.95 8.25 -9.34
N GLU A 140 -8.32 8.96 -10.26
CA GLU A 140 -8.86 10.22 -10.76
C GLU A 140 -9.79 10.01 -11.95
N VAL A 141 -9.44 9.11 -12.88
CA VAL A 141 -10.31 8.78 -14.01
C VAL A 141 -11.36 7.74 -13.64
N GLY A 142 -10.95 6.68 -12.93
CA GLY A 142 -11.86 5.62 -12.47
C GLY A 142 -12.76 6.05 -11.31
N PHE A 143 -12.17 6.30 -10.14
CA PHE A 143 -12.93 6.62 -8.92
C PHE A 143 -13.34 8.08 -8.78
N ARG A 144 -12.86 8.99 -9.66
CA ARG A 144 -13.07 10.44 -9.55
C ARG A 144 -12.68 11.02 -8.18
N LEU A 145 -11.67 10.44 -7.55
CA LEU A 145 -11.12 10.89 -6.27
C LEU A 145 -10.07 11.97 -6.49
N ILE A 146 -10.17 13.06 -5.72
CA ILE A 146 -9.17 14.13 -5.71
C ILE A 146 -8.06 13.72 -4.74
N LEU A 147 -6.86 13.47 -5.28
CA LEU A 147 -5.65 13.21 -4.49
C LEU A 147 -4.87 14.53 -4.23
N PRO A 148 -4.08 14.61 -3.13
CA PRO A 148 -3.28 15.79 -2.83
C PRO A 148 -2.36 16.14 -4.00
N ARG A 149 -2.62 17.29 -4.63
CA ARG A 149 -1.80 17.79 -5.74
C ARG A 149 -0.61 18.59 -5.22
N SER A 150 0.43 18.65 -6.04
CA SER A 150 1.65 19.37 -5.70
C SER A 150 1.40 20.87 -5.66
N ILE A 151 2.26 21.60 -4.93
CA ILE A 151 2.27 23.07 -4.95
C ILE A 151 2.48 23.65 -6.35
N PHE A 152 2.97 22.85 -7.30
CA PHE A 152 3.19 23.23 -8.69
C PHE A 152 1.91 23.17 -9.55
N TYR A 153 0.77 22.73 -8.98
CA TYR A 153 -0.52 22.70 -9.64
C TYR A 153 -1.45 23.76 -9.00
N PRO A 154 -1.45 25.01 -9.48
CA PRO A 154 -2.08 26.15 -8.78
C PRO A 154 -3.62 26.18 -8.87
N GLY A 155 -4.28 25.09 -9.25
CA GLY A 155 -5.66 25.11 -9.71
C GLY A 155 -6.74 24.79 -8.68
N ILE A 156 -6.42 24.14 -7.56
CA ILE A 156 -7.43 23.75 -6.56
C ILE A 156 -6.80 23.83 -5.17
N PRO A 157 -7.25 24.75 -4.29
CA PRO A 157 -6.78 24.75 -2.92
C PRO A 157 -7.26 23.47 -2.22
N PHE A 158 -6.39 22.97 -1.36
CA PHE A 158 -6.59 21.88 -0.40
C PHE A 158 -7.97 21.92 0.26
#